data_AF-A0A1W2FN13-F1
#
_entry.id   AF-A0A1W2FN13-F1
#
_cell.length_a   1.000
_cell.length_b   1.000
_cell.length_c   1.000
_cell.angle_alpha   90.00
_cell.angle_beta   90.00
_cell.angle_gamma   90.00
#
_symmetry.space_group_name_H-M   'P 1'
#
loop_
_entity.id
_entity.type
_entity.pdbx_description
1 polymer ?
#
loop_
_entity_poly.entity_id
_entity_poly.type
_entity_poly.pdbx_seq_one_letter_code
_entity_poly.pdbx_strand_id
1 'polypeptide(L)'
;MAGLERLVEKYTGQKTQVSVNGVEGMLTGEQAQRVLDGRRAAWKLADKQGVDKQRPDAQVMGAVPVDAFNVSVQFIPVVGPPRRIKARGNWDFRDNYVNGSNPDDMSSVSVKLQGCMRILGTTTLTYDYRGNQTANAAYLKDSGLSTGAPISGIRDRVSGFVTNFDHGFTEVLVQNDCAAAQIGAAYAFEHNQDSNAGLSASAGWGFLSIAYTNITPALQKGSGPIYANF
;
A
#
# COMPACT_ATOMS: atom_id res chain seq x y z
N MET A 1 1.82 -12.53 -3.06
CA MET A 1 3.29 -12.35 -2.99
C MET A 1 4.07 -13.57 -3.46
N ALA A 2 3.84 -14.76 -2.91
CA ALA A 2 4.57 -15.98 -3.32
C ALA A 2 4.51 -16.28 -4.84
N GLY A 3 3.35 -16.09 -5.48
CA GLY A 3 3.23 -16.27 -6.92
C GLY A 3 4.06 -15.28 -7.74
N LEU A 4 4.15 -14.02 -7.29
CA LEU A 4 4.98 -13.01 -7.92
C LEU A 4 6.46 -13.30 -7.70
N GLU A 5 6.86 -13.73 -6.51
CA GLU A 5 8.24 -14.17 -6.23
C GLU A 5 8.67 -15.27 -7.18
N ARG A 6 7.85 -16.32 -7.36
CA ARG A 6 8.14 -17.40 -8.32
C ARG A 6 8.32 -16.88 -9.75
N LEU A 7 7.55 -15.89 -10.17
CA LEU A 7 7.72 -15.27 -11.49
C LEU A 7 9.02 -14.47 -11.56
N VAL A 8 9.30 -13.64 -10.55
CA VAL A 8 10.53 -12.84 -10.49
C VAL A 8 11.76 -13.75 -10.50
N GLU A 9 11.79 -14.77 -9.66
CA GLU A 9 12.90 -15.73 -9.57
C GLU A 9 13.07 -16.49 -10.89
N LYS A 10 11.97 -16.91 -11.53
CA LYS A 10 12.02 -17.57 -12.84
C LYS A 10 12.67 -16.71 -13.93
N TYR A 11 12.44 -15.40 -13.93
CA TYR A 11 12.90 -14.51 -15.00
C TYR A 11 14.19 -13.75 -14.68
N THR A 12 14.59 -13.68 -13.41
CA THR A 12 15.72 -12.85 -12.96
C THR A 12 16.74 -13.62 -12.13
N GLY A 13 16.40 -14.82 -11.64
CA GLY A 13 17.20 -15.58 -10.69
C GLY A 13 17.23 -14.98 -9.28
N GLN A 14 16.47 -13.90 -9.02
CA GLN A 14 16.46 -13.20 -7.74
C GLN A 14 15.14 -13.44 -6.98
N LYS A 15 15.22 -13.54 -5.66
CA LYS A 15 14.05 -13.54 -4.79
C LYS A 15 13.57 -12.12 -4.50
N THR A 16 12.29 -11.97 -4.20
CA THR A 16 11.74 -10.68 -3.80
C THR A 16 12.08 -10.37 -2.36
N GLN A 17 12.36 -9.10 -2.07
CA GLN A 17 12.45 -8.62 -0.70
C GLN A 17 11.19 -7.83 -0.38
N VAL A 18 10.55 -8.17 0.74
CA VAL A 18 9.27 -7.61 1.16
C VAL A 18 9.40 -7.10 2.59
N SER A 19 8.91 -5.89 2.85
CA SER A 19 8.62 -5.42 4.20
C SER A 19 7.11 -5.36 4.40
N VAL A 20 6.64 -5.81 5.57
CA VAL A 20 5.23 -5.81 5.98
C VAL A 20 5.08 -4.99 7.25
N ASN A 21 4.03 -4.18 7.36
CA ASN A 21 3.80 -3.36 8.55
C ASN A 21 3.75 -4.20 9.84
N GLY A 22 4.44 -3.74 10.88
CA GLY A 22 4.47 -4.42 12.18
C GLY A 22 5.22 -5.75 12.19
N VAL A 23 6.00 -6.06 11.14
CA VAL A 23 6.96 -7.17 11.16
C VAL A 23 8.37 -6.58 11.09
N GLU A 24 9.24 -7.04 11.98
CA GLU A 24 10.64 -6.64 11.97
C GLU A 24 11.41 -7.39 10.88
N GLY A 25 12.24 -6.66 10.15
CA GLY A 25 13.15 -7.21 9.15
C GLY A 25 12.54 -7.45 7.77
N MET A 26 13.38 -7.99 6.90
CA MET A 26 13.07 -8.25 5.49
C MET A 26 12.61 -9.69 5.32
N LEU A 27 11.51 -9.87 4.60
CA LEU A 27 10.91 -11.17 4.31
C LEU A 27 11.11 -11.52 2.83
N THR A 28 11.15 -12.82 2.51
CA THR A 28 10.87 -13.28 1.15
C THR A 28 9.39 -13.13 0.81
N GLY A 29 9.04 -13.22 -0.47
CA GLY A 29 7.64 -13.20 -0.92
C GLY A 29 6.81 -14.34 -0.34
N GLU A 30 7.40 -15.53 -0.17
CA GLU A 30 6.76 -16.65 0.53
C GLU A 30 6.56 -16.40 2.03
N GLN A 31 7.55 -15.83 2.72
CA GLN A 31 7.43 -15.52 4.15
C GLN A 31 6.39 -14.43 4.38
N ALA A 32 6.40 -13.38 3.56
CA ALA A 32 5.41 -12.30 3.62
C ALA A 32 4.00 -12.82 3.32
N GLN A 33 3.84 -13.72 2.34
CA GLN A 33 2.55 -14.37 2.07
C GLN A 33 2.05 -15.12 3.31
N ARG A 34 2.92 -15.91 3.98
CA ARG A 34 2.54 -16.64 5.20
C ARG A 34 2.10 -15.73 6.33
N VAL A 35 2.80 -14.60 6.52
CA VAL A 35 2.40 -13.58 7.52
C VAL A 35 1.00 -13.04 7.20
N LEU A 36 0.77 -12.63 5.95
CA LEU A 36 -0.51 -12.04 5.53
C LEU A 36 -1.65 -13.07 5.60
N ASP A 37 -1.42 -14.31 5.17
CA ASP A 37 -2.39 -15.40 5.26
C ASP A 37 -2.73 -15.71 6.73
N GLY A 38 -1.74 -15.70 7.62
CA GLY A 38 -1.94 -15.87 9.06
C GLY A 38 -2.80 -14.77 9.67
N ARG A 39 -2.55 -13.50 9.30
CA ARG A 39 -3.39 -12.35 9.72
C ARG A 39 -4.81 -12.49 9.20
N ARG A 40 -4.98 -12.87 7.92
CA ARG A 40 -6.31 -13.07 7.32
C ARG A 40 -7.07 -14.23 7.97
N ALA A 41 -6.39 -15.32 8.32
CA ALA A 41 -6.98 -16.43 9.05
C ALA A 41 -7.43 -16.03 10.46
N ALA A 42 -6.63 -15.23 11.17
CA ALA A 42 -6.99 -14.70 12.48
C ALA A 42 -8.24 -13.81 12.43
N TRP A 43 -8.34 -12.93 11.43
CA TRP A 43 -9.56 -12.11 11.21
C TRP A 43 -10.80 -12.96 10.96
N LYS A 44 -10.70 -13.99 10.12
CA LYS A 44 -11.81 -14.92 9.85
C LYS A 44 -12.28 -15.68 11.09
N LEU A 45 -11.35 -16.02 11.99
CA LEU A 45 -11.70 -16.67 13.25
C LEU A 45 -12.43 -15.70 14.19
N ALA A 46 -11.94 -14.47 14.31
CA ALA A 46 -12.56 -13.42 15.15
C ALA A 46 -13.98 -13.09 14.70
N ASP A 47 -14.23 -13.01 13.39
CA ASP A 47 -15.56 -12.77 12.82
C ASP A 47 -16.54 -13.92 13.14
N LYS A 48 -16.11 -15.19 12.94
CA LYS A 48 -16.91 -16.38 13.29
C LYS A 48 -17.26 -16.46 14.77
N GLN A 49 -16.37 -16.00 15.64
CA GLN A 49 -16.58 -15.98 17.09
C GLN A 49 -17.42 -14.78 17.55
N GLY A 50 -17.79 -13.87 16.64
CA GLY A 50 -18.54 -12.66 16.98
C GLY A 50 -17.77 -11.67 17.86
N VAL A 51 -16.45 -11.85 18.00
CA VAL A 51 -15.58 -10.99 18.82
C VAL A 51 -15.61 -9.56 18.28
N ASP A 52 -15.61 -9.42 16.96
CA ASP A 52 -15.70 -8.12 16.29
C ASP A 52 -17.08 -7.45 16.44
N LYS A 53 -18.14 -8.20 16.76
CA LYS A 53 -19.48 -7.66 17.08
C LYS A 53 -19.66 -7.31 18.56
N GLN A 54 -18.72 -7.73 19.41
CA GLN A 54 -18.72 -7.47 20.86
C GLN A 54 -17.71 -6.41 21.30
N ARG A 55 -16.92 -5.86 20.37
CA ARG A 55 -16.03 -4.76 20.71
C ARG A 55 -16.87 -3.50 20.98
N PRO A 56 -16.70 -2.81 22.12
CA PRO A 56 -17.44 -1.59 22.45
C PRO A 56 -17.22 -0.43 21.47
N ASP A 57 -16.22 -0.52 20.59
CA ASP A 57 -15.94 0.42 19.50
C ASP A 57 -16.89 0.24 18.29
N ALA A 58 -17.51 -0.94 18.11
CA ALA A 58 -18.46 -1.21 17.03
C ALA A 58 -19.83 -0.51 17.22
N GLN A 59 -20.15 -0.04 18.43
CA GLN A 59 -21.33 0.78 18.73
C GLN A 59 -21.06 2.29 18.64
N VAL A 60 -19.81 2.69 18.40
CA VAL A 60 -19.45 4.09 18.11
C VAL A 60 -19.19 4.18 16.62
N MET A 61 -20.01 4.93 15.88
CA MET A 61 -19.77 5.25 14.46
C MET A 61 -18.49 6.08 14.26
N GLY A 62 -17.29 5.57 14.55
CA GLY A 62 -16.09 6.39 14.37
C GLY A 62 -14.71 5.87 14.75
N ALA A 63 -14.49 4.58 15.05
CA ALA A 63 -13.12 4.10 15.26
C ALA A 63 -12.84 2.83 14.44
N VAL A 64 -12.08 3.00 13.37
CA VAL A 64 -11.55 1.90 12.57
C VAL A 64 -10.59 1.08 13.42
N PRO A 65 -10.71 -0.27 13.47
CA PRO A 65 -9.76 -1.09 14.19
C PRO A 65 -8.34 -0.84 13.70
N VAL A 66 -7.38 -0.69 14.62
CA VAL A 66 -5.97 -0.48 14.27
C VAL A 66 -5.39 -1.59 13.39
N ASP A 67 -6.06 -2.75 13.31
CA ASP A 67 -5.73 -3.89 12.47
C ASP A 67 -6.60 -4.01 11.20
N ALA A 68 -7.32 -2.96 10.78
CA ALA A 68 -8.27 -3.04 9.65
C ALA A 68 -7.66 -3.41 8.29
N PHE A 69 -6.39 -3.09 8.06
CA PHE A 69 -5.68 -3.45 6.83
C PHE A 69 -4.20 -3.73 7.07
N ASN A 70 -3.55 -4.38 6.12
CA ASN A 70 -2.10 -4.54 6.08
C ASN A 70 -1.50 -3.72 4.94
N VAL A 71 -0.25 -3.32 5.10
CA VAL A 71 0.54 -2.72 4.02
C VAL A 71 1.88 -3.41 3.87
N SER A 72 2.40 -3.39 2.66
CA SER A 72 3.68 -3.99 2.32
C SER A 72 4.37 -3.24 1.20
N VAL A 73 5.69 -3.40 1.08
CA VAL A 73 6.46 -2.89 -0.06
C VAL A 73 7.41 -3.96 -0.57
N GLN A 74 7.64 -4.01 -1.87
CA GLN A 74 8.58 -4.91 -2.52
C GLN A 74 9.17 -4.30 -3.79
N PHE A 75 10.33 -4.81 -4.21
CA PHE A 75 10.89 -4.52 -5.53
C PHE A 75 10.54 -5.62 -6.54
N ILE A 76 10.23 -5.21 -7.78
CA ILE A 76 9.95 -6.10 -8.91
C ILE A 76 10.89 -5.70 -10.06
N PRO A 77 11.92 -6.49 -10.37
CA PRO A 77 12.78 -6.24 -11.53
C PRO A 77 11.99 -6.29 -12.83
N VAL A 78 12.35 -5.43 -13.78
CA VAL A 78 11.78 -5.43 -15.13
C VAL A 78 12.84 -5.96 -16.09
N VAL A 79 12.51 -7.04 -16.81
CA VAL A 79 13.43 -7.71 -17.73
C VAL A 79 13.67 -6.86 -18.98
N GLY A 80 14.93 -6.81 -19.42
CA GLY A 80 15.37 -6.17 -20.66
C GLY A 80 15.94 -4.75 -20.49
N PRO A 81 16.74 -4.27 -21.44
CA PRO A 81 17.27 -2.90 -21.42
C PRO A 81 16.17 -1.86 -21.72
N PRO A 82 16.27 -0.64 -21.15
CA PRO A 82 17.19 -0.22 -20.08
C PRO A 82 16.83 -0.87 -18.73
N ARG A 83 17.81 -0.95 -17.81
CA ARG A 83 17.61 -1.53 -16.46
C ARG A 83 16.52 -0.76 -15.71
N ARG A 84 15.48 -1.48 -15.31
CA ARG A 84 14.29 -0.92 -14.66
C ARG A 84 13.85 -1.78 -13.48
N ILE A 85 13.28 -1.14 -12.47
CA ILE A 85 12.65 -1.80 -11.33
C ILE A 85 11.35 -1.09 -11.00
N LYS A 86 10.39 -1.84 -10.46
CA LYS A 86 9.20 -1.27 -9.85
C LYS A 86 9.33 -1.37 -8.34
N ALA A 87 9.20 -0.25 -7.65
CA ALA A 87 8.90 -0.25 -6.22
C ALA A 87 7.38 -0.34 -6.09
N ARG A 88 6.86 -1.46 -5.56
CA ARG A 88 5.41 -1.67 -5.41
C ARG A 88 5.03 -1.74 -3.93
N GLY A 89 4.18 -0.82 -3.52
CA GLY A 89 3.46 -0.87 -2.26
C GLY A 89 2.10 -1.52 -2.46
N ASN A 90 1.68 -2.40 -1.54
CA ASN A 90 0.37 -3.03 -1.57
C ASN A 90 -0.36 -2.77 -0.25
N TRP A 91 -1.67 -2.57 -0.32
CA TRP A 91 -2.57 -2.59 0.83
C TRP A 91 -3.60 -3.70 0.68
N ASP A 92 -4.10 -4.17 1.81
CA ASP A 92 -5.05 -5.26 1.88
C ASP A 92 -5.93 -5.13 3.12
N PHE A 93 -7.20 -4.77 2.95
CA PHE A 93 -8.18 -4.70 4.02
C PHE A 93 -8.58 -6.11 4.48
N ARG A 94 -9.09 -6.21 5.71
CA ARG A 94 -9.73 -7.43 6.19
C ARG A 94 -11.08 -7.62 5.47
N ASP A 95 -11.36 -8.86 5.06
CA ASP A 95 -12.68 -9.23 4.53
C ASP A 95 -13.78 -8.72 5.50
N ASN A 96 -14.81 -8.05 4.97
CA ASN A 96 -15.93 -7.42 5.72
C ASN A 96 -15.61 -6.13 6.48
N TYR A 97 -14.47 -5.48 6.22
CA TYR A 97 -14.29 -4.11 6.69
C TYR A 97 -15.15 -3.15 5.87
N VAL A 98 -15.93 -2.34 6.58
CA VAL A 98 -16.91 -1.41 6.01
C VAL A 98 -16.63 -0.05 6.60
N ASN A 99 -15.93 0.80 5.85
CA ASN A 99 -16.03 2.23 6.04
C ASN A 99 -15.57 2.94 4.77
N GLY A 100 -16.49 3.13 3.82
CA GLY A 100 -16.18 3.92 2.63
C GLY A 100 -16.50 5.37 2.90
N SER A 101 -15.50 6.25 2.80
CA SER A 101 -15.65 7.60 3.29
C SER A 101 -15.17 8.70 2.35
N ASN A 102 -15.65 9.91 2.62
CA ASN A 102 -15.14 11.15 2.05
C ASN A 102 -14.22 11.82 3.09
N PRO A 103 -13.12 12.51 2.73
CA PRO A 103 -12.38 12.51 1.45
C PRO A 103 -11.82 11.16 0.99
N ASP A 104 -11.22 11.16 -0.21
CA ASP A 104 -10.50 10.03 -0.79
C ASP A 104 -9.35 9.53 0.11
N ASP A 105 -9.04 8.24 0.02
CA ASP A 105 -7.88 7.61 0.65
C ASP A 105 -6.57 8.00 -0.05
N MET A 106 -5.44 7.84 0.64
CA MET A 106 -4.12 8.24 0.14
C MET A 106 -3.11 7.10 0.16
N SER A 107 -2.43 6.92 -0.97
CA SER A 107 -1.40 5.89 -1.14
C SER A 107 -0.13 6.50 -1.68
N SER A 108 1.03 6.20 -1.06
CA SER A 108 2.32 6.69 -1.52
C SER A 108 3.42 5.65 -1.40
N VAL A 109 4.08 5.37 -2.52
CA VAL A 109 5.38 4.70 -2.54
C VAL A 109 6.45 5.77 -2.66
N SER A 110 7.21 5.94 -1.58
CA SER A 110 8.40 6.79 -1.57
C SER A 110 9.62 6.01 -2.05
N VAL A 111 10.43 6.63 -2.90
CA VAL A 111 11.68 6.08 -3.41
C VAL A 111 12.84 7.03 -3.09
N LYS A 112 13.95 6.45 -2.63
CA LYS A 112 15.22 7.16 -2.46
C LYS A 112 16.11 6.84 -3.65
N LEU A 113 16.28 7.83 -4.52
CA LEU A 113 17.00 7.71 -5.78
C LEU A 113 18.42 8.29 -5.70
N GLN A 114 19.31 7.77 -6.53
CA GLN A 114 20.60 8.39 -6.82
C GLN A 114 20.49 9.24 -8.09
N GLY A 115 21.41 10.19 -8.33
CA GLY A 115 21.28 11.20 -9.38
C GLY A 115 21.14 10.68 -10.82
N CYS A 116 21.57 9.45 -11.09
CA CYS A 116 21.44 8.76 -12.38
C CYS A 116 20.22 7.82 -12.46
N MET A 117 19.30 7.91 -11.50
CA MET A 117 18.02 7.23 -11.51
C MET A 117 16.89 8.22 -11.76
N ARG A 118 15.85 7.78 -12.46
CA ARG A 118 14.66 8.60 -12.72
C ARG A 118 13.37 7.81 -12.64
N ILE A 119 12.33 8.45 -12.15
CA ILE A 119 10.96 7.93 -12.18
C ILE A 119 10.44 8.03 -13.61
N LEU A 120 9.98 6.92 -14.17
CA LEU A 120 9.34 6.86 -15.48
C LEU A 120 7.82 6.98 -15.39
N GLY A 121 7.24 6.58 -14.25
CA GLY A 121 5.81 6.67 -14.05
C GLY A 121 5.35 6.03 -12.74
N THR A 122 4.11 6.33 -12.40
CA THR A 122 3.40 5.78 -11.24
C THR A 122 2.11 5.15 -11.72
N THR A 123 1.82 3.94 -11.25
CA THR A 123 0.57 3.23 -11.51
C THR A 123 -0.09 2.92 -10.19
N THR A 124 -1.41 3.10 -10.07
CA THR A 124 -2.17 2.65 -8.91
C THR A 124 -3.40 1.90 -9.39
N LEU A 125 -3.54 0.66 -8.94
CA LEU A 125 -4.69 -0.19 -9.23
C LEU A 125 -5.36 -0.61 -7.92
N THR A 126 -6.67 -0.68 -7.97
CA THR A 126 -7.59 -0.96 -6.87
C THR A 126 -8.47 -2.13 -7.29
N TYR A 127 -8.84 -2.99 -6.34
CA TYR A 127 -9.63 -4.20 -6.59
C TYR A 127 -10.69 -4.37 -5.52
N ASP A 128 -11.86 -4.87 -5.90
CA ASP A 128 -12.92 -5.24 -4.98
C ASP A 128 -12.57 -6.53 -4.21
N TYR A 129 -13.38 -6.89 -3.21
CA TYR A 129 -13.18 -8.11 -2.41
C TYR A 129 -13.25 -9.42 -3.21
N ARG A 130 -13.78 -9.38 -4.44
CA ARG A 130 -13.86 -10.52 -5.37
C ARG A 130 -12.62 -10.59 -6.27
N GLY A 131 -11.72 -9.60 -6.19
CA GLY A 131 -10.53 -9.49 -7.02
C GLY A 131 -10.78 -8.84 -8.39
N ASN A 132 -11.95 -8.24 -8.63
CA ASN A 132 -12.19 -7.48 -9.84
C ASN A 132 -11.57 -6.09 -9.70
N GLN A 133 -10.86 -5.66 -10.72
CA GLN A 133 -10.29 -4.31 -10.74
C GLN A 133 -11.41 -3.27 -10.73
N THR A 134 -11.33 -2.30 -9.83
CA THR A 134 -12.25 -1.15 -9.82
C THR A 134 -11.78 -0.09 -10.81
N ALA A 135 -12.58 0.15 -11.84
CA ALA A 135 -12.27 1.13 -12.87
C ALA A 135 -12.36 2.56 -12.31
N ASN A 136 -11.40 3.41 -12.67
CA ASN A 136 -11.40 4.87 -12.40
C ASN A 136 -11.44 5.26 -10.91
N ALA A 137 -11.09 4.35 -10.00
CA ALA A 137 -11.06 4.62 -8.57
C ALA A 137 -9.75 5.31 -8.13
N ALA A 138 -8.62 5.04 -8.79
CA ALA A 138 -7.34 5.68 -8.47
C ALA A 138 -7.00 6.84 -9.42
N TYR A 139 -6.34 7.88 -8.90
CA TYR A 139 -5.79 9.00 -9.67
C TYR A 139 -4.48 9.50 -9.06
N LEU A 140 -3.64 10.14 -9.87
CA LEU A 140 -2.44 10.82 -9.38
C LEU A 140 -2.84 12.15 -8.74
N LYS A 141 -2.61 12.29 -7.43
CA LYS A 141 -2.89 13.53 -6.68
C LYS A 141 -1.68 14.46 -6.69
N ASP A 142 -0.49 13.91 -6.47
CA ASP A 142 0.78 14.63 -6.50
C ASP A 142 1.82 13.75 -7.22
N SER A 143 2.59 14.35 -8.14
CA SER A 143 3.63 13.62 -8.89
C SER A 143 4.83 13.26 -8.03
N GLY A 144 5.08 13.99 -6.93
CA GLY A 144 6.16 13.76 -5.99
C GLY A 144 7.54 13.71 -6.63
N LEU A 145 7.73 14.29 -7.81
CA LEU A 145 8.97 14.13 -8.59
C LEU A 145 10.19 14.73 -7.87
N SER A 146 10.01 15.84 -7.15
CA SER A 146 11.07 16.48 -6.36
C SER A 146 11.35 15.77 -5.03
N THR A 147 10.37 15.06 -4.48
CA THR A 147 10.46 14.37 -3.17
C THR A 147 10.72 12.88 -3.31
N GLY A 148 10.61 12.32 -4.52
CA GLY A 148 10.63 10.89 -4.78
C GLY A 148 9.41 10.16 -4.21
N ALA A 149 8.31 10.86 -3.92
CA ALA A 149 7.17 10.27 -3.20
C ALA A 149 5.83 10.70 -3.85
N PRO A 150 5.47 10.14 -5.02
CA PRO A 150 4.16 10.38 -5.62
C PRO A 150 3.04 9.98 -4.67
N ILE A 151 1.94 10.73 -4.72
CA ILE A 151 0.74 10.47 -3.94
C ILE A 151 -0.38 10.15 -4.91
N SER A 152 -0.97 8.98 -4.75
CA SER A 152 -2.20 8.58 -5.43
C SER A 152 -3.38 8.78 -4.50
N GLY A 153 -4.43 9.42 -5.00
CA GLY A 153 -5.74 9.44 -4.34
C GLY A 153 -6.58 8.26 -4.80
N ILE A 154 -7.36 7.69 -3.88
CA ILE A 154 -8.26 6.56 -4.15
C ILE A 154 -9.68 6.97 -3.75
N ARG A 155 -10.55 7.05 -4.76
CA ARG A 155 -11.94 7.47 -4.61
C ARG A 155 -12.76 6.35 -3.99
N ASP A 156 -13.17 6.54 -2.74
CA ASP A 156 -14.08 5.64 -2.01
C ASP A 156 -15.51 6.19 -1.90
N ARG A 157 -15.90 7.06 -2.82
CA ARG A 157 -17.23 7.69 -2.77
C ARG A 157 -18.31 6.72 -3.32
N VAL A 158 -19.09 6.09 -2.42
CA VAL A 158 -20.45 5.47 -2.61
C VAL A 158 -20.46 4.01 -3.16
N SER A 159 -21.20 2.98 -2.69
CA SER A 159 -22.39 2.80 -1.81
C SER A 159 -22.47 1.35 -1.26
N GLY A 160 -22.84 1.16 0.02
CA GLY A 160 -23.27 -0.14 0.59
C GLY A 160 -22.30 -0.76 1.61
N PHE A 161 -22.73 -1.83 2.28
CA PHE A 161 -22.03 -2.53 3.38
C PHE A 161 -20.69 -3.18 3.00
N VAL A 162 -20.04 -2.82 1.89
CA VAL A 162 -18.75 -3.39 1.45
C VAL A 162 -17.95 -2.28 0.78
N THR A 163 -16.70 -2.08 1.19
CA THR A 163 -15.79 -1.14 0.51
C THR A 163 -15.67 -1.52 -0.97
N ASN A 164 -15.72 -0.53 -1.86
CA ASN A 164 -15.60 -0.80 -3.30
C ASN A 164 -14.20 -1.28 -3.67
N PHE A 165 -13.17 -0.90 -2.90
CA PHE A 165 -11.84 -1.46 -2.99
C PHE A 165 -11.44 -2.09 -1.67
N ASP A 166 -11.10 -3.36 -1.74
CA ASP A 166 -10.65 -4.20 -0.62
C ASP A 166 -9.12 -4.28 -0.58
N HIS A 167 -8.49 -4.21 -1.75
CA HIS A 167 -7.04 -4.28 -1.85
C HIS A 167 -6.54 -3.60 -3.11
N GLY A 168 -5.24 -3.38 -3.17
CA GLY A 168 -4.62 -2.79 -4.34
C GLY A 168 -3.15 -2.55 -4.17
N PHE A 169 -2.59 -1.83 -5.13
CA PHE A 169 -1.20 -1.44 -5.11
C PHE A 169 -0.95 -0.08 -5.75
N THR A 170 0.06 0.60 -5.26
CA THR A 170 0.74 1.70 -5.95
C THR A 170 2.13 1.23 -6.33
N GLU A 171 2.57 1.50 -7.56
CA GLU A 171 3.93 1.21 -8.00
C GLU A 171 4.58 2.41 -8.68
N VAL A 172 5.88 2.57 -8.43
CA VAL A 172 6.74 3.56 -9.08
C VAL A 172 7.74 2.80 -9.94
N LEU A 173 7.72 3.05 -11.25
CA LEU A 173 8.69 2.52 -12.19
C LEU A 173 9.92 3.44 -12.23
N VAL A 174 11.08 2.88 -11.93
CA VAL A 174 12.36 3.59 -11.93
C VAL A 174 13.26 2.99 -13.00
N GLN A 175 13.88 3.87 -13.80
CA GLN A 175 15.00 3.53 -14.67
C GLN A 175 16.31 3.85 -13.95
N ASN A 176 17.28 2.94 -14.07
CA ASN A 176 18.62 3.13 -13.51
C ASN A 176 19.70 3.19 -14.60
N ASP A 177 20.31 4.35 -14.74
CA ASP A 177 21.43 4.60 -15.65
C ASP A 177 22.79 4.61 -14.92
N CYS A 178 22.81 4.36 -13.60
CA CYS A 178 24.03 4.32 -12.78
C CYS A 178 24.81 3.02 -12.94
N ALA A 179 26.14 3.05 -13.14
CA ALA A 179 26.96 1.83 -13.23
C ALA A 179 26.75 0.88 -12.03
N ALA A 180 26.71 1.41 -10.81
CA ALA A 180 26.29 0.73 -9.60
C ALA A 180 25.48 1.71 -8.75
N ALA A 181 24.33 1.29 -8.23
CA ALA A 181 23.52 2.14 -7.37
C ALA A 181 22.60 1.35 -6.46
N GLN A 182 22.19 1.98 -5.37
CA GLN A 182 21.20 1.47 -4.44
C GLN A 182 19.96 2.34 -4.51
N ILE A 183 18.79 1.70 -4.65
CA ILE A 183 17.48 2.33 -4.52
C ILE A 183 16.88 1.96 -3.16
N GLY A 184 16.27 2.94 -2.49
CA GLY A 184 15.39 2.68 -1.34
C GLY A 184 13.93 2.79 -1.75
N ALA A 185 13.04 2.01 -1.14
CA ALA A 185 11.60 2.18 -1.23
C ALA A 185 10.90 2.01 0.13
N ALA A 186 9.87 2.79 0.40
CA ALA A 186 8.97 2.61 1.54
C ALA A 186 7.54 2.92 1.12
N TYR A 187 6.57 2.24 1.71
CA TYR A 187 5.16 2.40 1.37
C TYR A 187 4.36 2.89 2.56
N ALA A 188 3.46 3.84 2.31
CA ALA A 188 2.45 4.28 3.26
C ALA A 188 1.08 4.32 2.60
N PHE A 189 0.08 3.89 3.36
CA PHE A 189 -1.32 3.99 3.01
C PHE A 189 -2.07 4.62 4.16
N GLU A 190 -2.98 5.51 3.83
CA GLU A 190 -3.88 6.16 4.75
C GLU A 190 -5.31 5.90 4.29
N HIS A 191 -6.12 5.42 5.24
CA HIS A 191 -7.54 5.21 5.09
C HIS A 191 -8.33 6.22 5.90
N ASN A 192 -9.13 7.01 5.20
CA ASN A 192 -9.88 8.10 5.78
C ASN A 192 -11.14 7.58 6.50
N GLN A 193 -11.58 8.31 7.54
CA GLN A 193 -12.62 7.88 8.48
C GLN A 193 -13.84 8.80 8.52
N ASP A 194 -14.46 9.08 7.37
CA ASP A 194 -15.73 9.85 7.27
C ASP A 194 -15.63 11.27 7.77
N SER A 195 -14.86 12.02 7.01
CA SER A 195 -14.60 13.42 7.21
C SER A 195 -15.22 14.26 6.08
N ASN A 196 -16.25 15.06 6.34
CA ASN A 196 -16.73 16.05 5.35
C ASN A 196 -15.76 17.23 5.13
N ALA A 197 -14.50 17.11 5.52
CA ALA A 197 -13.52 18.17 5.55
C ALA A 197 -12.50 18.14 4.41
N GLY A 198 -11.85 19.29 4.22
CA GLY A 198 -10.68 19.42 3.35
C GLY A 198 -9.51 18.59 3.86
N LEU A 199 -8.78 18.01 2.90
CA LEU A 199 -7.63 17.13 3.08
C LEU A 199 -6.38 17.77 2.49
N SER A 200 -5.31 17.87 3.27
CA SER A 200 -3.97 18.11 2.74
C SER A 200 -3.10 16.86 2.93
N ALA A 201 -2.38 16.47 1.88
CA ALA A 201 -1.47 15.34 1.90
C ALA A 201 -0.08 15.81 1.48
N SER A 202 0.95 15.35 2.19
CA SER A 202 2.36 15.53 1.82
C SER A 202 3.11 14.23 2.01
N ALA A 203 4.10 13.96 1.16
CA ALA A 203 4.89 12.74 1.23
C ALA A 203 6.35 13.03 0.91
N GLY A 204 7.22 12.23 1.52
CA GLY A 204 8.65 12.27 1.32
C GLY A 204 9.26 10.92 1.65
N TRP A 205 10.59 10.88 1.75
CA TRP A 205 11.28 9.63 2.04
C TRP A 205 10.84 9.03 3.39
N GLY A 206 10.18 7.87 3.34
CA GLY A 206 9.78 7.11 4.52
C GLY A 206 8.56 7.65 5.27
N PHE A 207 7.85 8.66 4.75
CA PHE A 207 6.64 9.16 5.39
C PHE A 207 5.58 9.62 4.39
N LEU A 208 4.33 9.49 4.81
CA LEU A 208 3.15 10.16 4.29
C LEU A 208 2.57 10.95 5.47
N SER A 209 2.13 12.17 5.25
CA SER A 209 1.51 13.00 6.28
C SER A 209 0.21 13.53 5.72
N ILE A 210 -0.86 13.18 6.42
CA ILE A 210 -2.22 13.60 6.10
C ILE A 210 -2.71 14.50 7.21
N ALA A 211 -3.30 15.64 6.84
CA ALA A 211 -3.99 16.52 7.77
C ALA A 211 -5.42 16.77 7.30
N TYR A 212 -6.35 16.65 8.25
CA TYR A 212 -7.77 16.90 8.09
C TYR A 212 -8.16 18.19 8.79
N THR A 213 -9.18 18.86 8.27
CA THR A 213 -9.79 19.98 8.96
C THR A 213 -10.88 19.45 9.90
N ASN A 214 -10.75 19.60 11.23
CA ASN A 214 -11.81 19.35 12.22
C ASN A 214 -12.34 17.90 12.44
N ILE A 215 -11.64 16.81 12.09
CA ILE A 215 -12.20 15.43 12.20
C ILE A 215 -11.14 14.36 12.61
N THR A 216 -11.66 13.20 13.02
CA THR A 216 -11.13 11.91 13.54
C THR A 216 -9.76 11.45 13.02
N PRO A 217 -8.96 10.68 13.81
CA PRO A 217 -7.64 10.24 13.38
C PRO A 217 -7.70 9.36 12.12
N ALA A 218 -6.95 9.70 11.08
CA ALA A 218 -6.71 8.80 9.96
C ALA A 218 -6.10 7.47 10.44
N LEU A 219 -6.52 6.35 9.84
CA LEU A 219 -5.78 5.11 10.03
C LEU A 219 -4.68 5.05 8.97
N GLN A 220 -3.47 5.39 9.39
CA GLN A 220 -2.30 5.33 8.53
C GLN A 220 -1.38 4.17 8.93
N LYS A 221 -0.90 3.42 7.94
CA LYS A 221 0.13 2.39 8.13
C LYS A 221 1.27 2.59 7.14
N GLY A 222 2.48 2.33 7.62
CA GLY A 222 3.68 2.29 6.80
C GLY A 222 4.34 0.92 6.83
N SER A 223 5.02 0.57 5.74
CA SER A 223 6.03 -0.48 5.74
C SER A 223 7.35 0.04 6.32
N GLY A 224 8.26 -0.86 6.66
CA GLY A 224 9.68 -0.48 6.78
C GLY A 224 10.27 -0.13 5.40
N PRO A 225 11.38 0.61 5.35
CA PRO A 225 12.11 0.83 4.11
C PRO A 225 12.81 -0.45 3.67
N ILE A 226 12.84 -0.66 2.36
CA ILE A 226 13.57 -1.75 1.69
C ILE A 226 14.62 -1.15 0.76
N TYR A 227 15.71 -1.88 0.52
CA TYR A 227 16.80 -1.44 -0.34
C TYR A 227 17.16 -2.51 -1.36
N ALA A 228 17.38 -2.11 -2.60
CA ALA A 228 17.88 -2.99 -3.65
C ALA A 228 19.12 -2.38 -4.29
N ASN A 229 20.11 -3.23 -4.56
CA ASN A 229 21.29 -2.88 -5.34
C ASN A 229 21.02 -3.18 -6.81
N PHE A 230 21.53 -2.32 -7.68
CA PHE A 230 21.46 -2.40 -9.13
C PHE A 230 22.83 -2.43 -9.79
#